data_AF-A0A2J4PL74-F1
#
_entry.id   AF-A0A2J4PL74-F1
#
_cell.length_a   1.000
_cell.length_b   1.000
_cell.length_c   1.000
_cell.angle_alpha   90.00
_cell.angle_beta   90.00
_cell.angle_gamma   90.00
#
_symmetry.space_group_name_H-M   'P 1'
#
loop_
_entity.id
_entity.type
_entity.pdbx_description
1 polymer ?
#
loop_
_entity_poly.entity_id
_entity_poly.type
_entity_poly.pdbx_seq_one_letter_code
_entity_poly.pdbx_strand_id
1 'polypeptide(L)' 'MAQRVQLNATVSENQLGQRLDQALAELFPEYSRSRIKEWILDQRV' A
#
# COMPACT_ATOMS: atom_id res chain seq x y z
N MET A 1 -21.93 3.72 0.18
CA MET A 1 -21.26 4.44 1.28
C MET A 1 -19.77 4.22 1.13
N ALA A 2 -18.95 5.27 1.06
CA ALA A 2 -17.49 5.11 0.98
C ALA A 2 -16.95 4.97 2.40
N GLN A 3 -16.45 3.78 2.74
CA GLN A 3 -15.79 3.57 4.03
C GLN A 3 -14.42 4.22 3.99
N ARG A 4 -14.14 5.11 4.94
CA ARG A 4 -12.82 5.72 5.10
C ARG A 4 -11.86 4.64 5.62
N VAL A 5 -10.85 4.33 4.83
CA VAL A 5 -9.81 3.37 5.19
C VAL A 5 -8.60 4.15 5.69
N GLN A 6 -8.12 3.84 6.90
CA GLN A 6 -6.89 4.35 7.47
C GLN A 6 -6.05 3.16 7.90
N LEU A 7 -4.87 3.02 7.30
CA LEU A 7 -3.95 1.92 7.54
C LEU A 7 -2.61 2.52 7.90
N ASN A 8 -1.94 1.95 8.89
CA ASN A 8 -0.60 2.36 9.29
C ASN A 8 0.27 1.12 9.36
N ALA A 9 1.44 1.20 8.75
CA ALA A 9 2.45 0.16 8.80
C ALA A 9 3.83 0.81 8.70
N THR A 10 4.82 0.12 9.24
CA THR A 10 6.22 0.54 9.15
C THR A 10 6.91 -0.34 8.12
N VAL A 11 7.56 0.30 7.13
CA VAL A 11 8.35 -0.40 6.12
C VAL A 11 9.57 -1.05 6.80
N SER A 12 9.75 -2.34 6.59
CA SER A 12 10.89 -3.11 7.13
C SER A 12 12.14 -2.92 6.27
N GLU A 13 13.33 -3.14 6.85
CA GLU A 13 14.61 -3.09 6.11
C GLU A 13 14.65 -4.09 4.94
N ASN A 14 13.95 -5.21 5.06
CA ASN A 14 13.81 -6.20 3.99
C ASN A 14 13.06 -5.66 2.75
N GLN A 15 12.41 -4.51 2.90
CA GLN A 15 11.65 -3.83 1.86
C GLN A 15 12.41 -2.65 1.25
N LEU A 16 13.64 -2.43 1.70
CA LEU A 16 14.53 -1.43 1.13
C LEU A 16 14.84 -1.75 -0.34
N GLY A 17 14.69 -0.75 -1.20
CA GLY A 17 14.89 -0.89 -2.65
C GLY A 17 13.69 -1.50 -3.39
N GLN A 18 12.64 -1.96 -2.69
CA GLN A 18 11.40 -2.36 -3.34
C GLN A 18 10.63 -1.15 -3.86
N ARG A 19 9.82 -1.34 -4.90
CA ARG A 19 8.86 -0.32 -5.33
C ARG A 19 7.79 -0.13 -4.25
N LEU A 20 7.31 1.10 -4.08
CA LEU A 20 6.30 1.44 -3.07
C LEU A 20 5.04 0.55 -3.18
N ASP A 21 4.56 0.29 -4.39
CA ASP A 21 3.40 -0.59 -4.63
C ASP A 21 3.64 -2.05 -4.25
N GLN A 22 4.90 -2.50 -4.28
CA GLN A 22 5.28 -3.84 -3.84
C GLN A 22 5.39 -3.90 -2.31
N ALA A 23 6.07 -2.95 -1.69
CA ALA A 23 6.17 -2.87 -0.23
C ALA A 23 4.78 -2.79 0.44
N LEU A 24 3.88 -1.98 -0.12
CA LEU A 24 2.50 -1.88 0.36
C LEU A 24 1.70 -3.18 0.17
N ALA A 25 1.95 -3.93 -0.91
CA ALA A 25 1.27 -5.20 -1.14
C ALA A 25 1.73 -6.30 -0.16
N GLU A 26 2.99 -6.23 0.28
CA GLU A 26 3.51 -7.09 1.34
C GLU A 26 2.98 -6.68 2.73
N LEU A 27 2.90 -5.36 3.01
CA LEU A 27 2.40 -4.84 4.27
C LEU A 27 0.88 -5.00 4.44
N PHE A 28 0.13 -4.96 3.33
CA PHE A 28 -1.33 -5.05 3.32
C PHE A 28 -1.82 -6.11 2.33
N PRO A 29 -1.62 -7.40 2.62
CA PRO A 29 -1.96 -8.51 1.71
C PRO A 29 -3.48 -8.65 1.47
N GLU A 30 -4.30 -7.99 2.28
CA GLU A 30 -5.76 -7.91 2.14
C GLU A 30 -6.22 -7.04 0.95
N TYR A 31 -5.34 -6.20 0.39
CA TYR A 31 -5.64 -5.39 -0.78
C TYR A 31 -4.84 -5.86 -2.00
N SER A 32 -5.51 -5.93 -3.15
CA SER A 32 -4.86 -6.29 -4.40
C SER A 32 -3.85 -5.21 -4.84
N ARG A 33 -2.79 -5.64 -5.55
CA ARG A 33 -1.79 -4.72 -6.12
C ARG A 33 -2.41 -3.65 -7.01
N SER A 34 -3.47 -3.97 -7.75
CA SER A 34 -4.20 -3.00 -8.57
C SER A 34 -4.86 -1.91 -7.73
N ARG A 35 -5.48 -2.27 -6.60
CA ARG A 35 -6.11 -1.32 -5.67
C ARG A 35 -5.08 -0.41 -5.00
N ILE A 36 -3.94 -0.98 -4.58
CA ILE A 36 -2.83 -0.20 -4.03
C ILE A 36 -2.28 0.77 -5.08
N LYS A 37 -2.12 0.32 -6.33
CA LYS A 37 -1.68 1.18 -7.44
C LYS A 37 -2.65 2.35 -7.67
N GLU A 38 -3.96 2.10 -7.64
CA GLU A 38 -4.97 3.18 -7.73
C GLU A 38 -4.80 4.21 -6.62
N TRP A 39 -4.59 3.78 -5.37
CA TRP A 39 -4.37 4.70 -4.25
C TRP A 39 -3.11 5.54 -4.39
N ILE A 40 -2.01 4.95 -4.88
CA ILE A 40 -0.77 5.69 -5.14
C ILE A 40 -1.00 6.73 -6.24
N LEU A 41 -1.65 6.35 -7.34
CA LEU A 41 -1.94 7.25 -8.46
C LEU A 41 -2.90 8.39 -8.06
N ASP A 42 -3.84 8.11 -7.17
CA ASP A 42 -4.77 9.09 -6.61
C ASP A 42 -4.18 9.93 -5.46
N GLN A 43 -2.89 9.77 -5.14
CA GLN A 43 -2.19 10.48 -4.06
C GLN A 43 -2.87 10.29 -2.68
N ARG A 44 -3.33 9.06 -2.40
CA ARG A 44 -3.98 8.66 -1.14
C ARG A 44 -3.08 7.86 -0.19
N VAL A 45 -1.77 7.86 -0.45
CA VAL A 45 -0.72 7.13 0.28
C VAL A 45 0.34 8.11 0.75
#